data_AF-A0A2Z6QMM6-F1
#
_entry.id   AF-A0A2Z6QMM6-F1
#
_cell.length_a   1.000
_cell.length_b   1.000
_cell.length_c   1.000
_cell.angle_alpha   90.00
_cell.angle_beta   90.00
_cell.angle_gamma   90.00
#
_symmetry.space_group_name_H-M   'P 1'
#
loop_
_entity.id
_entity.type
_entity.pdbx_description
1 polymer ?
#
loop_
_entity_poly.entity_id
_entity_poly.type
_entity_poly.pdbx_seq_one_letter_code
_entity_poly.pdbx_strand_id
1 'polypeptide(L)'
;MQSYKERIKKLRQAEEPQEYVLKLAMTIFPNKDKYDKIMDDYKSWYGQDPKILNSIIELYKLYHKLAKDYFVTEDKVNEETEDFLSSL
;
A
#
# COMPACT_ATOMS: atom_id res chain seq x y z
N MET A 1 0.02 -9.74 5.33
CA MET A 1 0.67 -8.95 4.24
C MET A 1 1.08 -9.92 3.15
N GLN A 2 0.59 -9.75 1.91
CA GLN A 2 0.85 -10.72 0.83
C GLN A 2 2.32 -10.67 0.40
N SER A 3 2.94 -11.81 0.08
CA SER A 3 4.37 -11.86 -0.28
C SER A 3 4.65 -11.15 -1.60
N TYR A 4 5.88 -10.66 -1.81
CA TYR A 4 6.27 -10.02 -3.07
C TYR A 4 6.03 -10.94 -4.28
N LYS A 5 6.38 -12.23 -4.16
CA LYS A 5 6.18 -13.24 -5.21
C LYS A 5 4.71 -13.37 -5.62
N GLU A 6 3.80 -13.41 -4.64
CA GLU A 6 2.37 -13.48 -4.91
C GLU A 6 1.85 -12.20 -5.57
N ARG A 7 2.35 -11.02 -5.18
CA ARG A 7 1.95 -9.75 -5.81
C ARG A 7 2.33 -9.73 -7.29
N ILE A 8 3.51 -10.23 -7.65
CA ILE A 8 3.96 -10.33 -9.05
C ILE A 8 3.14 -11.37 -9.82
N LYS A 9 2.83 -12.52 -9.20
CA LYS A 9 1.98 -13.54 -9.84
C LYS A 9 0.61 -12.96 -10.19
N LYS A 10 -0.04 -12.29 -9.23
CA LYS A 10 -1.34 -11.64 -9.43
C LYS A 10 -1.28 -10.51 -10.45
N LEU A 11 -0.24 -9.67 -10.42
CA LEU A 11 -0.04 -8.61 -11.42
C LEU A 11 -0.01 -9.16 -12.85
N ARG A 12 0.68 -10.29 -13.09
CA ARG A 12 0.74 -10.93 -14.41
C ARG A 12 -0.58 -11.55 -14.86
N GLN A 13 -1.48 -11.81 -13.92
CA GLN A 13 -2.79 -12.42 -14.17
C GLN A 13 -3.92 -11.38 -14.19
N ALA A 14 -3.64 -10.13 -13.83
CA ALA A 14 -4.62 -9.07 -13.77
C ALA A 14 -5.06 -8.69 -15.19
N GLU A 15 -6.37 -8.63 -15.39
CA GLU A 15 -6.97 -8.10 -16.62
C GLU A 15 -6.59 -6.63 -16.83
N GLU A 16 -6.60 -5.84 -15.75
CA GLU A 16 -6.15 -4.45 -15.70
C GLU A 16 -4.98 -4.28 -14.72
N PRO A 17 -3.72 -4.44 -15.20
CA PRO A 17 -2.53 -4.39 -14.34
C PRO A 17 -2.36 -3.05 -13.61
N GLN A 18 -2.78 -1.95 -14.23
CA GLN A 18 -2.64 -0.61 -13.66
C GLN A 18 -3.57 -0.42 -12.47
N GLU A 19 -4.83 -0.85 -12.60
CA GLU A 19 -5.81 -0.82 -11.52
C GLU A 19 -5.38 -1.74 -10.38
N TYR A 20 -4.84 -2.92 -10.70
CA TYR A 20 -4.30 -3.83 -9.70
C TYR A 20 -3.17 -3.18 -8.88
N VAL A 21 -2.22 -2.49 -9.54
CA VAL A 21 -1.13 -1.79 -8.83
C VAL A 21 -1.67 -0.65 -7.96
N LEU A 22 -2.66 0.11 -8.44
CA LEU A 22 -3.28 1.17 -7.65
C LEU A 22 -3.97 0.62 -6.40
N LYS A 23 -4.82 -0.40 -6.55
CA LYS A 23 -5.50 -1.05 -5.41
C LYS A 23 -4.50 -1.64 -4.41
N LEU A 24 -3.43 -2.26 -4.90
CA LEU A 24 -2.35 -2.78 -4.07
C LEU A 24 -1.65 -1.66 -3.29
N ALA A 25 -1.36 -0.53 -3.94
CA ALA A 25 -0.75 0.63 -3.29
C ALA A 25 -1.64 1.21 -2.19
N MET A 26 -2.94 1.38 -2.46
CA MET A 26 -3.95 1.84 -1.48
C MET A 26 -4.05 0.88 -0.29
N THR A 27 -4.01 -0.44 -0.53
CA THR A 27 -4.09 -1.45 0.54
C THR A 27 -2.85 -1.43 1.45
N ILE A 28 -1.66 -1.22 0.87
CA ILE A 28 -0.40 -1.21 1.64
C ILE A 28 -0.25 0.12 2.40
N PHE A 29 -0.64 1.23 1.77
CA PHE A 29 -0.51 2.58 2.29
C PHE A 29 -1.90 3.25 2.35
N PRO A 30 -2.75 2.87 3.31
CA PRO A 30 -4.09 3.45 3.42
C PRO A 30 -4.06 4.90 3.94
N ASN A 31 -2.98 5.30 4.61
CA ASN A 31 -2.75 6.64 5.12
C ASN A 31 -1.25 6.92 5.27
N LYS A 32 -0.92 8.18 5.60
CA LYS A 32 0.45 8.65 5.74
C LYS A 32 1.19 7.97 6.91
N ASP A 33 0.55 7.80 8.05
CA ASP A 33 1.19 7.20 9.23
C ASP A 33 1.63 5.75 8.98
N LYS A 34 0.82 4.97 8.26
CA LYS A 34 1.18 3.62 7.84
C LYS A 34 2.36 3.62 6.88
N TYR A 35 2.41 4.57 5.95
CA TYR A 35 3.55 4.74 5.07
C TYR A 35 4.83 5.06 5.85
N ASP A 36 4.81 6.08 6.71
CA ASP A 36 5.98 6.51 7.48
C ASP A 36 6.51 5.36 8.36
N LYS A 37 5.62 4.64 9.05
CA LYS A 37 5.98 3.46 9.85
C LYS A 37 6.67 2.37 9.03
N ILE A 38 6.08 2.00 7.89
CA ILE A 38 6.66 0.97 7.01
C ILE A 38 8.05 1.39 6.53
N MET A 39 8.24 2.67 6.18
CA MET A 39 9.53 3.17 5.73
C MET A 39 10.61 3.05 6.81
N ASP A 40 10.26 3.29 8.07
CA ASP A 40 11.18 3.15 9.20
C ASP A 40 11.47 1.68 9.54
N ASP A 41 10.47 0.81 9.49
CA ASP A 41 10.64 -0.64 9.68
C ASP A 41 11.66 -1.20 8.66
N TYR A 42 11.53 -0.85 7.38
CA TYR A 42 12.45 -1.32 6.34
C TYR A 42 13.86 -0.73 6.45
N LYS A 43 14.00 0.52 6.89
CA LYS A 43 15.33 1.08 7.25
C LYS A 43 15.96 0.29 8.38
N SER A 44 15.19 -0.10 9.40
CA SER A 44 15.69 -0.91 10.51
C SER A 44 16.11 -2.31 10.07
N TRP A 45 15.35 -2.95 9.18
CA TRP A 45 15.62 -4.33 8.74
C TRP A 45 16.77 -4.43 7.74
N TYR A 46 16.87 -3.47 6.83
CA TYR A 46 17.83 -3.53 5.71
C TYR A 46 18.87 -2.41 5.74
N GLY A 47 19.02 -1.70 6.86
CA GLY A 47 19.99 -0.60 6.99
C GLY A 47 21.44 -0.99 6.67
N GLN A 48 21.79 -2.27 6.82
CA GLN A 48 23.12 -2.81 6.50
C GLN A 48 23.25 -3.30 5.04
N ASP A 49 22.17 -3.35 4.27
CA ASP A 49 22.17 -3.66 2.83
C ASP A 49 21.57 -2.49 2.04
N PRO A 50 22.41 -1.50 1.64
CA PRO A 50 21.93 -0.30 0.98
C PRO A 50 21.25 -0.58 -0.36
N LYS A 51 21.66 -1.64 -1.07
CA LYS A 51 21.10 -1.97 -2.38
C LYS A 51 19.67 -2.47 -2.24
N ILE A 52 19.42 -3.36 -1.29
CA ILE A 52 18.07 -3.87 -0.98
C ILE A 52 17.22 -2.73 -0.42
N LEU A 53 17.73 -1.98 0.56
CA LEU A 53 17.00 -0.88 1.17
C LEU A 53 16.56 0.14 0.12
N ASN A 54 17.47 0.63 -0.72
CA ASN A 54 17.15 1.64 -1.73
C ASN A 54 16.09 1.14 -2.72
N SER A 55 16.18 -0.12 -3.15
CA SER A 55 15.20 -0.72 -4.06
C SER A 55 13.79 -0.77 -3.46
N ILE A 56 13.68 -1.11 -2.17
CA ILE A 56 12.40 -1.15 -1.45
C ILE A 56 11.83 0.27 -1.27
N ILE A 57 12.68 1.21 -0.85
CA ILE A 57 12.32 2.61 -0.63
C ILE A 57 11.83 3.26 -1.92
N GLU A 58 12.46 3.00 -3.06
CA GLU A 58 12.01 3.48 -4.36
C GLU A 58 10.64 2.93 -4.76
N LEU A 59 10.44 1.60 -4.61
CA LEU A 59 9.15 0.97 -4.88
C LEU A 59 8.03 1.58 -4.02
N TYR A 60 8.29 1.78 -2.72
CA TYR A 60 7.28 2.27 -1.80
C TYR A 60 6.99 3.76 -1.98
N LYS A 61 7.98 4.56 -2.40
CA LYS A 61 7.74 5.93 -2.86
C LYS A 61 6.82 5.97 -4.08
N LEU A 62 6.95 5.03 -5.03
CA LEU A 62 6.06 4.94 -6.18
C LEU A 62 4.64 4.58 -5.76
N TYR A 63 4.48 3.58 -4.89
CA TYR A 63 3.16 3.21 -4.36
C TYR A 63 2.51 4.35 -3.58
N HIS A 64 3.26 5.04 -2.72
CA HIS A 64 2.76 6.22 -2.02
C HIS A 64 2.29 7.30 -2.98
N LYS A 65 3.06 7.60 -4.05
CA LYS A 65 2.64 8.58 -5.07
C LYS A 65 1.32 8.21 -5.75
N LEU A 66 1.07 6.92 -5.97
CA LEU A 66 -0.19 6.43 -6.56
C LEU A 66 -1.36 6.48 -5.57
N ALA A 67 -1.11 6.16 -4.29
CA ALA A 67 -2.16 5.98 -3.29
C ALA A 67 -2.53 7.24 -2.51
N LYS A 68 -1.63 8.23 -2.40
CA LYS A 68 -1.79 9.39 -1.51
C LYS A 68 -3.08 10.19 -1.72
N ASP A 69 -3.56 10.27 -2.96
CA ASP A 69 -4.77 11.04 -3.30
C ASP A 69 -6.05 10.25 -2.96
N TYR A 70 -5.90 8.98 -2.57
CA TYR A 70 -6.96 8.05 -2.17
C TYR A 70 -6.89 7.66 -0.71
N PHE A 71 -6.02 8.30 0.09
CA PHE A 71 -5.91 7.99 1.51
C PHE A 71 -7.25 8.11 2.21
N VAL A 72 -7.50 7.14 3.08
CA VAL A 72 -8.77 7.03 3.77
C VAL A 72 -8.89 8.21 4.73
N THR A 73 -9.88 9.06 4.50
CA THR A 73 -10.26 10.14 5.40
C THR A 73 -11.21 9.60 6.46
N GLU A 74 -11.28 10.24 7.64
CA GLU A 74 -12.25 9.87 8.68
C GLU A 74 -13.68 9.83 8.13
N ASP A 75 -14.02 10.71 7.19
CA ASP A 75 -15.32 10.74 6.52
C ASP A 75 -15.63 9.45 5.76
N LYS A 76 -14.67 8.88 5.01
CA LYS A 76 -14.86 7.62 4.29
C LYS A 76 -15.00 6.42 5.24
N VAL A 77 -14.28 6.43 6.36
CA VAL A 77 -14.42 5.38 7.38
C VAL A 77 -15.80 5.46 8.02
N ASN A 78 -16.28 6.65 8.34
CA ASN A 78 -17.61 6.85 8.92
C ASN A 78 -18.71 6.43 7.94
N GLU A 79 -18.59 6.80 6.66
CA GLU A 79 -19.53 6.39 5.60
C GLU A 79 -19.58 4.86 5.44
N GLU A 80 -18.42 4.19 5.32
CA GLU A 80 -18.37 2.72 5.25
C GLU A 80 -18.92 2.05 6.52
N THR A 81 -18.75 2.66 7.70
CA THR A 81 -19.25 2.14 8.97
C THR A 81 -20.76 2.32 9.09
N GLU A 82 -21.31 3.46 8.67
CA GLU A 82 -22.74 3.72 8.64
C GLU A 82 -23.46 2.84 7.60
N ASP A 83 -22.88 2.65 6.42
CA ASP A 83 -23.42 1.77 5.37
C ASP A 83 -23.43 0.29 5.85
N PHE A 84 -22.37 -0.15 6.53
CA PHE A 84 -22.34 -1.48 7.16
C PHE A 84 -23.42 -1.64 8.24
N LEU A 85 -23.53 -0.68 9.17
CA LEU A 85 -24.50 -0.73 10.27
C LEU A 85 -25.96 -0.64 9.80
N SER A 86 -26.22 0.06 8.70
CA SER A 86 -27.56 0.18 8.11
C SER A 86 -27.96 -1.01 7.23
N SER A 87 -26.99 -1.84 6.83
CA SER A 87 -27.22 -3.10 6.11
C SER A 87 -27.49 -4.32 7.01
N LEU A 88 -27.53 -4.12 8.33
CA LEU A 88 -27.65 -5.13 9.40
C LEU A 88 -29.08 -5.21 9.95
#